data_AF-A0A7M3Z3U1-F1
#
_entry.id   AF-A0A7M3Z3U1-F1
#
_cell.length_a   1.000
_cell.length_b   1.000
_cell.length_c   1.000
_cell.angle_alpha   90.00
_cell.angle_beta   90.00
_cell.angle_gamma   90.00
#
_symmetry.space_group_name_H-M   'P 1'
#
loop_
_entity.id
_entity.type
_entity.pdbx_description
1 polymer ?
#
loop_
_entity_poly.entity_id
_entity_poly.type
_entity_poly.pdbx_seq_one_letter_code
_entity_poly.pdbx_strand_id
1 'polypeptide(L)'
;MGIHHDTFSAVQPGKPGSAMYPQSPLGEKVEGIPTGREVDWEPLVDYRRNGVSETTIHGAVAWAHGDEVIHSFGGNVLCYGRSMMKPFMLKAFTEELKDCTWEQKAIAVASHNGDTEHVAAAQSLLTESEWPLMLTPLDVPLIQFGRQVRRPRRWYHTCSGEHAAILRGCRMKGWKRAGYTLPT
;
A
#
# COMPACT_ATOMS: atom_id res chain seq x y z
N MET A 1 -19.69 8.99 -24.98
CA MET A 1 -18.34 9.30 -25.46
C MET A 1 -17.39 8.82 -24.38
N GLY A 2 -16.99 7.54 -24.47
CA GLY A 2 -16.33 6.82 -23.40
C GLY A 2 -14.85 7.17 -23.33
N ILE A 3 -14.34 7.32 -22.12
CA ILE A 3 -12.91 7.50 -21.86
C ILE A 3 -12.22 6.18 -22.25
N HIS A 4 -11.48 6.18 -23.36
CA HIS A 4 -10.72 5.02 -23.82
C HIS A 4 -9.44 4.88 -22.98
N HIS A 5 -9.38 3.86 -22.12
CA HIS A 5 -8.28 3.62 -21.17
C HIS A 5 -7.12 2.78 -21.75
N ASP A 6 -7.11 2.48 -23.05
CA ASP A 6 -6.48 1.24 -23.54
C ASP A 6 -5.06 1.34 -24.11
N THR A 7 -4.48 2.52 -24.34
CA THR A 7 -3.20 2.59 -25.07
C THR A 7 -1.95 2.57 -24.20
N PHE A 8 -2.03 2.84 -22.89
CA PHE A 8 -0.85 2.89 -22.01
C PHE A 8 -1.08 2.30 -20.60
N SER A 9 -2.02 1.38 -20.46
CA SER A 9 -2.30 0.74 -19.19
C SER A 9 -1.53 -0.57 -19.02
N ALA A 10 -1.04 -0.84 -17.81
CA ALA A 10 -0.42 -2.13 -17.44
C ALA A 10 -1.39 -3.33 -17.59
N VAL A 11 -2.66 -3.05 -17.90
CA VAL A 11 -3.76 -4.02 -18.05
C VAL A 11 -4.19 -4.25 -19.51
N GLN A 12 -3.30 -4.01 -20.48
CA GLN A 12 -3.60 -4.32 -21.89
C GLN A 12 -3.93 -5.81 -22.10
N PRO A 13 -4.86 -6.16 -23.02
CA PRO A 13 -5.17 -7.55 -23.34
C PRO A 13 -3.90 -8.37 -23.62
N GLY A 14 -3.71 -9.44 -22.85
CA GLY A 14 -2.51 -10.28 -22.94
C GLY A 14 -1.39 -9.97 -21.94
N LYS A 15 -1.55 -8.98 -21.05
CA LYS A 15 -0.63 -8.70 -19.93
C LYS A 15 -1.18 -9.21 -18.57
N PRO A 16 -0.31 -9.54 -17.60
CA PRO A 16 -0.74 -9.86 -16.24
C PRO A 16 -1.58 -8.73 -15.64
N GLY A 17 -2.81 -9.03 -15.20
CA GLY A 17 -3.74 -8.03 -14.67
C GLY A 17 -4.67 -7.39 -15.71
N SER A 18 -4.67 -7.85 -16.96
CA SER A 18 -5.60 -7.38 -18.02
C SER A 18 -7.06 -7.79 -17.83
N ALA A 19 -7.38 -8.52 -16.76
CA ALA A 19 -8.69 -9.08 -16.52
C ALA A 19 -9.49 -8.20 -15.55
N MET A 20 -10.72 -7.93 -15.97
CA MET A 20 -11.87 -7.33 -15.27
C MET A 20 -11.73 -7.09 -13.76
N TYR A 21 -12.16 -5.92 -13.29
CA TYR A 21 -12.40 -5.71 -11.87
C TYR A 21 -13.70 -6.42 -11.44
N PRO A 22 -13.74 -7.08 -10.27
CA PRO A 22 -14.96 -7.69 -9.77
C PRO A 22 -16.07 -6.65 -9.59
N GLN A 23 -17.29 -6.96 -10.08
CA GLN A 23 -18.45 -6.08 -9.91
C GLN A 23 -19.19 -6.28 -8.58
N SER A 24 -18.83 -7.32 -7.81
CA SER A 24 -19.46 -7.68 -6.55
C SER A 24 -18.46 -7.72 -5.39
N PRO A 25 -18.72 -7.03 -4.27
CA PRO A 25 -17.88 -7.10 -3.07
C PRO A 25 -18.10 -8.40 -2.27
N LEU A 26 -19.17 -9.15 -2.58
CA LEU A 26 -19.56 -10.38 -1.88
C LEU A 26 -18.92 -11.65 -2.46
N GLY A 27 -18.05 -11.50 -3.45
CA GLY A 27 -17.32 -12.63 -4.04
C GLY A 27 -18.19 -13.50 -4.95
N GLU A 28 -19.18 -12.91 -5.64
CA GLU A 28 -19.77 -13.58 -6.80
C GLU A 28 -18.64 -13.93 -7.77
N LYS A 29 -18.60 -15.20 -8.20
CA LYS A 29 -17.56 -15.67 -9.10
C LYS A 29 -17.67 -14.91 -10.42
N VAL A 30 -16.62 -14.17 -10.75
CA VAL A 30 -16.47 -13.55 -12.06
C VAL A 30 -15.66 -14.50 -12.93
N GLU A 31 -16.21 -14.90 -14.06
CA GLU A 31 -15.55 -15.81 -15.00
C GLU A 31 -14.16 -15.26 -15.38
N GLY A 32 -13.14 -16.12 -15.29
CA GLY A 32 -11.75 -15.76 -15.60
C GLY A 32 -10.97 -15.09 -14.46
N ILE A 33 -11.57 -14.82 -13.30
CA ILE A 33 -10.86 -14.28 -12.12
C ILE A 33 -10.78 -15.36 -11.04
N PRO A 34 -9.62 -16.00 -10.82
CA PRO A 34 -9.48 -17.01 -9.78
C PRO A 34 -9.54 -16.36 -8.39
N THR A 35 -10.31 -16.98 -7.49
CA THR A 35 -10.32 -16.63 -6.07
C THR A 35 -9.23 -17.41 -5.32
N GLY A 36 -8.90 -16.98 -4.10
CA GLY A 36 -7.97 -17.71 -3.23
C GLY A 36 -8.43 -19.11 -2.82
N ARG A 37 -9.61 -19.59 -3.25
CA ARG A 37 -10.05 -20.99 -3.06
C ARG A 37 -9.80 -21.86 -4.29
N GLU A 38 -9.44 -21.24 -5.41
CA GLU A 38 -9.38 -21.87 -6.74
C GLU A 38 -7.94 -21.96 -7.25
N VAL A 39 -6.97 -21.74 -6.36
CA VAL A 39 -5.56 -21.83 -6.71
C VAL A 39 -4.83 -22.79 -5.78
N ASP A 40 -3.75 -23.35 -6.33
CA ASP A 40 -2.81 -24.16 -5.58
C ASP A 40 -1.95 -23.25 -4.71
N TRP A 41 -2.32 -23.14 -3.43
CA TRP A 41 -1.47 -22.47 -2.47
C TRP A 41 -0.32 -23.37 -2.06
N GLU A 42 0.89 -22.84 -2.17
CA GLU A 42 2.09 -23.58 -1.81
C GLU A 42 2.56 -23.23 -0.39
N PRO A 43 3.10 -24.19 0.37
CA PRO A 43 3.69 -23.92 1.68
C PRO A 43 5.00 -23.14 1.53
N LEU A 44 4.99 -21.84 1.87
CA LEU A 44 6.16 -20.96 1.79
C LEU A 44 7.06 -21.08 3.03
N VAL A 45 6.45 -21.31 4.19
CA VAL A 45 7.15 -21.47 5.47
C VAL A 45 6.53 -22.63 6.24
N ASP A 46 7.37 -23.57 6.67
CA ASP A 46 6.99 -24.66 7.56
C ASP A 46 7.76 -24.52 8.88
N TYR A 47 7.18 -23.82 9.84
CA TYR A 47 7.77 -23.70 11.17
C TYR A 47 7.53 -24.97 11.96
N ARG A 48 8.60 -25.64 12.40
CA ARG A 48 8.55 -26.94 13.05
C ARG A 48 9.09 -26.90 14.48
N ARG A 49 8.44 -27.60 15.39
CA ARG A 49 8.90 -27.87 16.75
C ARG A 49 9.17 -29.37 16.91
N ASN A 50 10.39 -29.72 17.29
CA ASN A 50 10.84 -31.12 17.43
C ASN A 50 10.57 -31.98 16.18
N GLY A 51 10.75 -31.41 14.99
CA GLY A 51 10.53 -32.10 13.73
C GLY A 51 9.06 -32.24 13.30
N VAL A 52 8.11 -31.69 14.04
CA VAL A 52 6.67 -31.67 13.68
C VAL A 52 6.28 -30.25 13.27
N SER A 53 5.54 -30.12 12.17
CA SER A 53 4.99 -28.83 11.72
C SER A 53 4.07 -28.25 12.78
N GLU A 54 4.41 -27.05 13.25
CA GLU A 54 3.62 -26.29 14.22
C GLU A 54 2.79 -25.21 13.50
N THR A 55 3.40 -24.51 12.52
CA THR A 55 2.71 -23.51 11.69
C THR A 55 3.20 -23.59 10.25
N THR A 56 2.29 -23.83 9.31
CA THR A 56 2.58 -23.76 7.87
C THR A 56 1.90 -22.54 7.26
N ILE A 57 2.69 -21.64 6.67
CA ILE A 57 2.20 -20.47 5.95
C ILE A 57 2.11 -20.82 4.48
N HIS A 58 0.89 -20.81 3.95
CA HIS A 58 0.62 -21.00 2.53
C HIS A 58 0.51 -19.64 1.83
N GLY A 59 1.03 -19.52 0.62
CA GLY A 59 1.02 -18.26 -0.10
C GLY A 59 1.54 -18.37 -1.52
N ALA A 60 1.77 -17.20 -2.12
CA ALA A 60 2.38 -17.07 -3.43
C ALA A 60 3.52 -16.06 -3.38
N VAL A 61 4.57 -16.30 -4.16
CA VAL A 61 5.71 -15.42 -4.34
C VAL A 61 6.11 -15.40 -5.81
N ALA A 62 6.54 -14.24 -6.29
CA ALA A 62 7.07 -14.10 -7.63
C ALA A 62 8.32 -13.20 -7.62
N TRP A 63 9.29 -13.56 -8.45
CA TRP A 63 10.44 -12.74 -8.80
C TRP A 63 10.26 -12.25 -10.23
N ALA A 64 10.33 -10.95 -10.42
CA ALA A 64 10.19 -10.32 -11.73
C ALA A 64 11.33 -9.34 -11.99
N HIS A 65 11.68 -9.19 -13.26
CA HIS A 65 12.62 -8.19 -13.76
C HIS A 65 12.06 -7.55 -15.02
N GLY A 66 11.89 -6.23 -15.01
CA GLY A 66 11.20 -5.54 -16.11
C GLY A 66 9.78 -6.09 -16.27
N ASP A 67 9.48 -6.58 -17.47
CA ASP A 67 8.18 -7.15 -17.84
C ASP A 67 8.13 -8.69 -17.75
N GLU A 68 9.21 -9.32 -17.27
CA GLU A 68 9.33 -10.79 -17.22
C GLU A 68 9.24 -11.32 -15.78
N VAL A 69 8.42 -12.35 -15.59
CA VAL A 69 8.41 -13.15 -14.35
C VAL A 69 9.47 -14.24 -14.49
N ILE A 70 10.56 -14.11 -13.73
CA ILE A 70 11.69 -15.05 -13.76
C ILE A 70 11.32 -16.34 -13.03
N HIS A 71 10.58 -16.22 -11.93
CA HIS A 71 10.14 -17.35 -11.14
C HIS A 71 8.87 -17.01 -10.38
N SER A 72 7.98 -17.99 -10.21
CA SER A 72 6.78 -17.87 -9.38
C SER A 72 6.49 -19.19 -8.69
N PHE A 73 5.97 -19.10 -7.47
CA PHE A 73 5.59 -20.24 -6.64
C PHE A 73 4.27 -19.91 -5.94
N GLY A 74 3.33 -20.86 -5.91
CA GLY A 74 1.95 -20.62 -5.47
C GLY A 74 1.03 -20.03 -6.56
N GLY A 75 -0.24 -19.88 -6.21
CA GLY A 75 -1.30 -19.42 -7.10
C GLY A 75 -1.26 -17.94 -7.50
N ASN A 76 -1.73 -17.64 -8.72
CA ASN A 76 -1.93 -16.27 -9.21
C ASN A 76 -3.37 -15.81 -8.92
N VAL A 77 -3.58 -15.12 -7.80
CA VAL A 77 -4.91 -14.72 -7.28
C VAL A 77 -5.07 -13.21 -7.31
N LEU A 78 -6.26 -12.74 -7.69
CA LEU A 78 -6.63 -11.34 -7.49
C LEU A 78 -6.83 -11.06 -5.99
N CYS A 79 -6.00 -10.20 -5.42
CA CYS A 79 -6.08 -9.78 -4.02
C CYS A 79 -6.07 -8.26 -3.88
N TYR A 80 -6.53 -7.76 -2.73
CA TYR A 80 -6.41 -6.34 -2.43
C TYR A 80 -4.93 -5.97 -2.25
N GLY A 81 -4.44 -5.00 -3.02
CA GLY A 81 -3.08 -4.49 -2.85
C GLY A 81 -2.83 -3.82 -1.50
N ARG A 82 -3.88 -3.33 -0.82
CA ARG A 82 -3.79 -2.65 0.49
C ARG A 82 -2.70 -1.57 0.46
N SER A 83 -1.88 -1.49 1.50
CA SER A 83 -0.73 -0.60 1.60
C SER A 83 0.37 -0.84 0.56
N MET A 84 0.29 -1.85 -0.31
CA MET A 84 1.21 -1.95 -1.46
C MET A 84 0.81 -0.98 -2.58
N MET A 85 -0.38 -0.37 -2.50
CA MET A 85 -0.87 0.56 -3.52
C MET A 85 -0.30 1.98 -3.40
N LYS A 86 0.46 2.32 -2.34
CA LYS A 86 0.97 3.69 -2.13
C LYS A 86 1.75 4.25 -3.32
N PRO A 87 2.66 3.50 -3.98
CA PRO A 87 3.37 4.01 -5.14
C PRO A 87 2.42 4.42 -6.28
N PHE A 88 1.31 3.71 -6.47
CA PHE A 88 0.30 4.06 -7.46
C PHE A 88 -0.50 5.29 -7.04
N MET A 89 -0.85 5.41 -5.75
CA MET A 89 -1.55 6.58 -5.22
C MET A 89 -0.68 7.85 -5.33
N LEU A 90 0.61 7.75 -4.98
CA LEU A 90 1.54 8.87 -5.03
C LEU A 90 2.08 9.18 -6.43
N LYS A 91 1.84 8.32 -7.41
CA LYS A 91 2.12 8.63 -8.82
C LYS A 91 1.46 9.95 -9.26
N ALA A 92 0.30 10.29 -8.68
CA ALA A 92 -0.40 11.55 -8.96
C ALA A 92 0.35 12.81 -8.49
N PHE A 93 1.33 12.66 -7.60
CA PHE A 93 2.04 13.75 -6.92
C PHE A 93 3.56 13.74 -7.15
N THR A 94 4.07 13.00 -8.14
CA THR A 94 5.52 12.84 -8.36
C THR A 94 6.24 14.15 -8.58
N GLU A 95 5.66 15.04 -9.39
CA GLU A 95 6.22 16.36 -9.67
C GLU A 95 6.19 17.27 -8.43
N GLU A 96 5.12 17.21 -7.66
CA GLU A 96 4.97 18.02 -6.44
C GLU A 96 5.89 17.58 -5.30
N LEU A 97 6.33 16.32 -5.33
CA LEU A 97 7.25 15.73 -4.36
C LEU A 97 8.70 15.66 -4.88
N LYS A 98 9.00 16.21 -6.05
CA LYS A 98 10.33 16.11 -6.68
C LYS A 98 11.45 16.69 -5.82
N ASP A 99 11.17 17.80 -5.13
CA ASP A 99 12.14 18.53 -4.29
C ASP A 99 12.17 18.02 -2.84
N CYS A 100 11.37 16.98 -2.51
CA CYS A 100 11.48 16.30 -1.23
C CYS A 100 12.82 15.57 -1.09
N THR A 101 13.32 15.47 0.14
CA THR A 101 14.50 14.66 0.44
C THR A 101 14.22 13.17 0.20
N TRP A 102 15.27 12.35 0.17
CA TRP A 102 15.10 10.91 -0.01
C TRP A 102 14.36 10.26 1.15
N GLU A 103 14.56 10.73 2.38
CA GLU A 103 13.84 10.28 3.57
C GLU A 103 12.35 10.61 3.47
N GLN A 104 12.03 11.81 2.98
CA GLN A 104 10.65 12.24 2.73
C GLN A 104 9.98 11.43 1.61
N LYS A 105 10.71 11.12 0.54
CA LYS A 105 10.21 10.25 -0.53
C LYS A 105 10.02 8.82 -0.06
N ALA A 106 10.94 8.30 0.77
CA ALA A 106 10.84 6.96 1.33
C ALA A 106 9.64 6.84 2.27
N ILE A 107 9.47 7.76 3.22
CA ILE A 107 8.36 7.70 4.19
C ILE A 107 6.99 7.86 3.50
N ALA A 108 6.94 8.56 2.37
CA ALA A 108 5.73 8.76 1.59
C ALA A 108 5.17 7.44 1.02
N VAL A 109 6.02 6.47 0.67
CA VAL A 109 5.59 5.16 0.14
C VAL A 109 5.74 4.01 1.13
N ALA A 110 6.28 4.27 2.33
CA ALA A 110 6.52 3.25 3.34
C ALA A 110 5.24 2.80 4.07
N SER A 111 5.31 1.61 4.65
CA SER A 111 4.46 1.19 5.76
C SER A 111 5.34 1.16 7.00
N HIS A 112 5.44 2.29 7.71
CA HIS A 112 6.42 2.46 8.79
C HIS A 112 5.91 1.92 10.15
N ASN A 113 6.84 1.70 11.08
CA ASN A 113 6.57 1.10 12.40
C ASN A 113 6.14 2.10 13.49
N GLY A 114 6.03 3.38 13.15
CA GLY A 114 5.76 4.45 14.12
C GLY A 114 6.97 4.85 15.00
N ASP A 115 8.19 4.44 14.63
CA ASP A 115 9.43 4.84 15.31
C ASP A 115 9.67 6.36 15.23
N THR A 116 10.57 6.87 16.07
CA THR A 116 10.77 8.31 16.24
C THR A 116 11.21 8.99 14.94
N GLU A 117 12.15 8.36 14.24
CA GLU A 117 12.67 8.77 12.94
C GLU A 117 11.61 8.73 11.83
N HIS A 118 10.74 7.71 11.84
CA HIS A 118 9.64 7.59 10.89
C HIS A 118 8.62 8.71 11.09
N VAL A 119 8.25 8.98 12.34
CA VAL A 119 7.32 10.06 12.69
C VAL A 119 7.91 11.41 12.32
N ALA A 120 9.19 11.64 12.62
CA ALA A 120 9.88 12.88 12.26
C ALA A 120 9.91 13.08 10.73
N ALA A 121 10.23 12.05 9.96
CA ALA A 121 10.21 12.10 8.50
C ALA A 121 8.80 12.41 7.96
N ALA A 122 7.76 11.73 8.47
CA ALA A 122 6.38 11.98 8.06
C ALA A 122 5.91 13.41 8.40
N GLN A 123 6.24 13.89 9.60
CA GLN A 123 5.91 15.26 10.03
C GLN A 123 6.62 16.32 9.20
N SER A 124 7.86 16.06 8.76
CA SER A 124 8.65 17.00 7.95
C SER A 124 8.03 17.30 6.57
N LEU A 125 7.10 16.47 6.10
CA LEU A 125 6.38 16.72 4.84
C LEU A 125 5.39 17.88 4.95
N LEU A 126 4.93 18.21 6.16
CA LEU A 126 3.88 19.20 6.43
C LEU A 126 4.38 20.30 7.35
N THR A 127 3.79 21.49 7.24
CA THR A 127 3.96 22.53 8.26
C THR A 127 3.15 22.16 9.50
N GLU A 128 3.54 22.63 10.69
CA GLU A 128 2.82 22.32 11.94
C GLU A 128 1.34 22.68 11.88
N SER A 129 1.00 23.78 11.21
CA SER A 129 -0.39 24.22 10.99
C SER A 129 -1.24 23.25 10.16
N GLU A 130 -0.61 22.34 9.40
CA GLU A 130 -1.29 21.32 8.59
C GLU A 130 -1.42 19.98 9.31
N TRP A 131 -0.69 19.75 10.40
CA TRP A 131 -0.74 18.48 11.13
C TRP A 131 -2.16 18.07 11.55
N PRO A 132 -3.07 18.99 11.96
CA PRO A 132 -4.44 18.64 12.28
C PRO A 132 -5.27 18.12 11.08
N LEU A 133 -4.81 18.31 9.84
CA LEU A 133 -5.49 17.81 8.63
C LEU A 133 -5.31 16.30 8.45
N MET A 134 -4.41 15.65 9.19
CA MET A 134 -4.19 14.21 9.10
C MET A 134 -5.44 13.42 9.46
N LEU A 135 -5.81 12.47 8.61
CA LEU A 135 -7.01 11.63 8.77
C LEU A 135 -6.67 10.14 8.86
N THR A 136 -5.39 9.77 9.03
CA THR A 136 -5.04 8.39 9.40
C THR A 136 -5.72 7.99 10.70
N PRO A 137 -6.15 6.72 10.86
CA PRO A 137 -6.62 6.20 12.14
C PRO A 137 -5.63 6.47 13.29
N LEU A 138 -6.12 6.51 14.52
CA LEU A 138 -5.24 6.54 15.69
C LEU A 138 -4.58 5.17 15.86
N ASP A 139 -3.27 5.18 16.09
CA ASP A 139 -2.50 3.96 16.29
C ASP A 139 -1.41 4.16 17.35
N VAL A 140 -0.75 3.07 17.74
CA VAL A 140 0.47 3.07 18.56
C VAL A 140 1.64 2.55 17.72
N PRO A 141 2.90 2.85 18.09
CA PRO A 141 4.05 2.26 17.40
C PRO A 141 4.00 0.73 17.44
N LEU A 142 4.43 0.07 16.35
CA LEU A 142 4.46 -1.39 16.22
C LEU A 142 5.31 -2.01 17.33
N ILE A 143 6.50 -1.44 17.55
CA ILE A 143 7.36 -1.78 18.67
C ILE A 143 7.29 -0.61 19.65
N GLN A 144 6.73 -0.89 20.83
CA GLN A 144 6.71 0.10 21.89
C GLN A 144 8.10 0.16 22.53
N PHE A 145 8.79 1.28 22.35
CA PHE A 145 10.08 1.51 23.01
C PHE A 145 9.86 2.01 24.44
N GLY A 146 10.45 1.30 25.40
CA GLY A 146 10.33 1.59 26.83
C GLY A 146 9.19 0.84 27.52
N ARG A 147 9.06 1.02 28.84
CA ARG A 147 8.04 0.35 29.67
C ARG A 147 6.64 0.98 29.55
N GLN A 148 6.53 2.15 28.93
CA GLN A 148 5.30 2.94 28.91
C GLN A 148 4.60 2.84 27.56
N VAL A 149 3.33 2.42 27.60
CA VAL A 149 2.45 2.42 26.42
C VAL A 149 2.21 3.85 25.96
N ARG A 150 2.55 4.13 24.70
CA ARG A 150 2.30 5.44 24.09
C ARG A 150 0.80 5.63 23.89
N ARG A 151 0.34 6.87 24.07
CA ARG A 151 -1.05 7.23 23.73
C ARG A 151 -1.23 7.14 22.20
N PRO A 152 -2.37 6.61 21.72
CA PRO A 152 -2.63 6.55 20.29
C PRO A 152 -2.57 7.91 19.61
N ARG A 153 -1.90 7.98 18.45
CA ARG A 153 -1.77 9.19 17.63
C ARG A 153 -1.83 8.83 16.15
N ARG A 154 -2.34 9.76 15.34
CA ARG A 154 -2.43 9.62 13.87
C ARG A 154 -1.07 9.39 13.20
N TRP A 155 -0.02 9.96 13.78
CA TRP A 155 1.35 9.84 13.31
C TRP A 155 1.97 8.46 13.51
N TYR A 156 1.42 7.62 14.39
CA TYR A 156 1.94 6.27 14.58
C TYR A 156 1.35 5.27 13.57
N HIS A 157 0.26 5.63 12.90
CA HIS A 157 -0.34 4.76 11.90
C HIS A 157 0.61 4.57 10.71
N THR A 158 0.75 3.34 10.24
CA THR A 158 1.75 2.95 9.23
C THR A 158 1.67 3.72 7.91
N CYS A 159 0.50 4.31 7.59
CA CYS A 159 0.28 5.14 6.39
C CYS A 159 0.46 6.65 6.64
N SER A 160 0.94 7.08 7.80
CA SER A 160 0.97 8.52 8.12
C SER A 160 1.88 9.32 7.17
N GLY A 161 2.99 8.72 6.71
CA GLY A 161 3.85 9.32 5.69
C GLY A 161 3.16 9.52 4.33
N GLU A 162 2.42 8.51 3.85
CA GLU A 162 1.63 8.60 2.62
C GLU A 162 0.59 9.73 2.69
N HIS A 163 -0.17 9.76 3.78
CA HIS A 163 -1.19 10.78 3.98
C HIS A 163 -0.59 12.18 4.06
N ALA A 164 0.57 12.34 4.70
CA ALA A 164 1.30 13.60 4.73
C ALA A 164 1.78 14.01 3.34
N ALA A 165 2.25 13.06 2.53
CA ALA A 165 2.65 13.30 1.14
C ALA A 165 1.47 13.68 0.24
N ILE A 166 0.30 13.05 0.40
CA ILE A 166 -0.93 13.42 -0.31
C ILE A 166 -1.33 14.85 0.07
N LEU A 167 -1.35 15.19 1.36
CA LEU A 167 -1.68 16.54 1.82
C LEU A 167 -0.72 17.60 1.25
N ARG A 168 0.59 17.31 1.24
CA ARG A 168 1.60 18.16 0.61
C ARG A 168 1.35 18.30 -0.89
N GLY A 169 1.10 17.20 -1.59
CA GLY A 169 0.80 17.19 -3.02
C GLY A 169 -0.45 18.01 -3.35
N CYS A 170 -1.52 17.84 -2.58
CA CYS A 170 -2.73 18.66 -2.70
C CYS A 170 -2.43 20.15 -2.53
N ARG A 171 -1.62 20.55 -1.54
CA ARG A 171 -1.20 21.96 -1.38
C ARG A 171 -0.49 22.46 -2.63
N MET A 172 0.49 21.71 -3.14
CA MET A 172 1.30 22.12 -4.28
C MET A 172 0.48 22.25 -5.57
N LYS A 173 -0.55 21.39 -5.75
CA LYS A 173 -1.52 21.49 -6.86
C LYS A 173 -2.63 22.53 -6.64
N GLY A 174 -2.71 23.16 -5.48
CA GLY A 174 -3.81 24.05 -5.11
C GLY A 174 -5.15 23.33 -4.86
N TRP A 175 -5.14 22.03 -4.62
CA TRP A 175 -6.32 21.24 -4.31
C TRP A 175 -6.79 21.42 -2.87
N LYS A 176 -8.10 21.22 -2.65
CA LYS A 176 -8.69 21.24 -1.31
C LYS A 176 -8.12 20.08 -0.48
N ARG A 177 -7.47 20.41 0.64
CA ARG A 177 -6.92 19.43 1.58
C ARG A 177 -7.97 18.88 2.54
N ALA A 178 -9.00 19.66 2.86
CA ALA A 178 -10.08 19.21 3.73
C ALA A 178 -10.91 18.12 3.03
N GLY A 179 -10.93 16.93 3.62
CA GLY A 179 -11.61 15.76 3.05
C GLY A 179 -10.81 15.05 1.95
N TYR A 180 -9.48 15.18 1.91
CA TYR A 180 -8.63 14.54 0.88
C TYR A 180 -8.74 13.00 0.79
N THR A 181 -9.36 12.36 1.79
CA THR A 181 -9.64 10.91 1.80
C THR A 181 -11.02 10.55 1.23
N LEU A 182 -11.82 11.55 0.85
CA LEU A 182 -13.18 11.35 0.35
C LEU A 182 -13.20 11.54 -1.17
N PRO A 183 -14.01 10.75 -1.90
CA PRO A 183 -14.28 11.03 -3.29
C PRO A 183 -14.95 12.42 -3.43
N THR A 184 -14.58 13.14 -4.48
CA THR A 184 -15.22 14.40 -4.89
C THR A 184 -16.48 14.17 -5.68
#